data_AF-A0A821BN60-F1
#
_entry.id   AF-A0A821BN60-F1
#
_cell.length_a   1.000
_cell.length_b   1.000
_cell.length_c   1.000
_cell.angle_alpha   90.00
_cell.angle_beta   90.00
_cell.angle_gamma   90.00
#
_symmetry.space_group_name_H-M   'P 1'
#
loop_
_entity.id
_entity.type
_entity.pdbx_description
1 polymer ?
#
loop_
_entity_poly.entity_id
_entity_poly.type
_entity_poly.pdbx_seq_one_letter_code
_entity_poly.pdbx_strand_id
1 'polypeptide(L)'
;MSDDTDLVAKIFPAIEKHKEAFFVIRLRKPFASYATINDTDTLIQCDLMDTRNAFLYFAHDRHHEFLSLRRAKFSTMALLYELHISTKDKFKSNCNTCRQHCDILNHCTVCEDFNLCETCYNIEPTHEHRMKRSVPSIVSQSQRQRSMQHCIEALSHSGNCRNSTCDKCNCFRYKRIIQHTKECIGPNNQCNVCKQFIFVCWYHDKICMDQHCQVPFCINLKSKYKNNEQLVYK
;
A
#
# COMPACT_ATOMS: atom_id res chain seq x y z
N MET A 1 -21.09 -3.95 42.33
CA MET A 1 -21.11 -2.61 41.69
C MET A 1 -20.63 -1.54 42.68
N SER A 2 -19.48 -1.72 43.33
CA SER A 2 -19.03 -0.86 44.44
C SER A 2 -17.56 -0.40 44.37
N ASP A 3 -16.74 -0.96 43.48
CA ASP A 3 -15.30 -0.65 43.43
C ASP A 3 -14.93 0.54 42.53
N ASP A 4 -15.69 0.80 41.47
CA ASP A 4 -15.33 1.82 40.47
C ASP A 4 -15.46 3.25 41.01
N THR A 5 -16.40 3.47 41.93
CA THR A 5 -16.67 4.78 42.52
C THR A 5 -15.59 5.19 43.52
N ASP A 6 -15.00 4.21 44.21
CA ASP A 6 -13.97 4.44 45.23
C ASP A 6 -12.59 4.72 44.59
N LEU A 7 -12.31 4.08 43.45
CA LEU A 7 -11.10 4.35 42.66
C LEU A 7 -11.13 5.77 42.08
N VAL A 8 -12.28 6.16 41.51
CA VAL A 8 -12.53 7.50 40.98
C VAL A 8 -12.36 8.56 42.07
N ALA A 9 -12.95 8.36 43.25
CA ALA A 9 -12.85 9.30 44.37
C ALA A 9 -11.40 9.53 44.84
N LYS A 10 -10.52 8.52 44.71
CA LYS A 10 -9.10 8.60 45.09
C LYS A 10 -8.22 9.22 44.00
N ILE A 11 -8.55 9.04 42.72
CA ILE A 11 -7.75 9.50 41.58
C ILE A 11 -7.93 11.00 41.33
N PHE A 12 -9.16 11.53 41.41
CA PHE A 12 -9.45 12.93 41.09
C PHE A 12 -8.66 13.95 41.95
N PRO A 13 -8.51 13.78 43.28
CA PRO A 13 -7.70 14.68 44.10
C PRO A 13 -6.21 14.65 43.75
N ALA A 14 -5.68 13.48 43.37
CA ALA A 14 -4.28 13.33 42.97
C ALA A 14 -4.01 14.02 41.62
N ILE A 15 -4.94 13.89 40.66
CA ILE A 15 -4.86 14.60 39.38
C ILE A 15 -4.89 16.12 39.59
N GLU A 16 -5.79 16.62 40.45
CA GLU A 16 -5.90 18.06 40.73
C GLU A 16 -4.64 18.62 41.41
N LYS A 17 -4.05 17.88 42.36
CA LYS A 17 -2.80 18.25 43.04
C LYS A 17 -1.62 18.40 42.07
N HIS A 18 -1.64 17.67 40.97
CA HIS A 18 -0.55 17.62 39.99
C HIS A 18 -0.95 18.15 38.60
N LYS A 19 -1.99 18.99 38.52
CA LYS A 19 -2.57 19.45 37.25
C LYS A 19 -1.62 20.22 36.33
N GLU A 20 -0.59 20.85 36.88
CA GLU A 20 0.45 21.54 36.09
C GLU A 20 1.44 20.54 35.45
N ALA A 21 1.50 19.31 35.94
CA ALA A 21 2.33 18.23 35.42
C ALA A 21 1.56 17.23 34.52
N PHE A 22 0.22 17.24 34.57
CA PHE A 22 -0.63 16.32 33.82
C PHE A 22 -1.48 17.06 32.78
N PHE A 23 -1.42 16.60 31.53
CA PHE A 23 -2.38 17.02 30.51
C PHE A 23 -3.63 16.14 30.59
N VAL A 24 -4.70 16.66 31.21
CA VAL A 24 -5.94 15.90 31.41
C VAL A 24 -6.93 16.17 30.28
N ILE A 25 -7.17 15.17 29.43
CA ILE A 25 -8.22 15.24 28.41
C ILE A 25 -9.51 14.66 29.00
N ARG A 26 -10.48 15.55 29.26
CA ARG A 26 -11.81 15.12 29.68
C ARG A 26 -12.65 14.80 28.45
N LEU A 27 -12.81 13.52 28.15
CA LEU A 27 -13.75 13.07 27.11
C LEU A 27 -15.17 13.46 27.52
N ARG A 28 -15.89 14.16 26.64
CA ARG A 28 -17.32 14.45 26.84
C ARG A 28 -18.09 13.13 26.70
N LYS A 29 -18.82 12.74 27.75
CA LYS A 29 -19.81 11.65 27.82
C LYS A 29 -19.39 10.34 27.11
N PRO A 30 -18.73 9.40 27.80
CA PRO A 30 -18.39 8.08 27.22
C PRO A 30 -19.62 7.24 26.82
N PHE A 31 -20.83 7.62 27.24
CA PHE A 31 -22.10 6.89 27.00
C PHE A 31 -23.16 7.70 26.26
N ALA A 32 -22.82 8.83 25.63
CA ALA A 32 -23.76 9.43 24.70
C ALA A 32 -23.92 8.46 23.51
N SER A 33 -25.14 7.94 23.30
CA SER A 33 -25.48 7.16 22.12
C SER A 33 -25.45 8.09 20.91
N TYR A 34 -24.24 8.34 20.38
CA TYR A 34 -24.09 9.01 19.11
C TYR A 34 -24.70 8.12 18.03
N ALA A 35 -25.36 8.72 17.04
CA ALA A 35 -25.77 7.99 15.86
C ALA A 35 -24.53 7.30 15.28
N THR A 36 -24.67 6.02 14.94
CA THR A 36 -23.62 5.26 14.29
C THR A 36 -23.19 6.02 13.04
N ILE A 37 -21.91 6.38 12.95
CA ILE A 37 -21.36 7.03 11.76
C ILE A 37 -21.39 5.97 10.66
N ASN A 38 -22.38 6.05 9.78
CA ASN A 38 -22.41 5.28 8.55
C ASN A 38 -21.72 6.12 7.48
N ASP A 39 -20.50 5.73 7.16
CA ASP A 39 -19.85 6.21 5.96
C ASP A 39 -20.54 5.56 4.74
N THR A 40 -21.08 6.38 3.85
CA THR A 40 -21.74 5.90 2.62
C THR A 40 -20.72 5.48 1.57
N ASP A 41 -19.46 5.89 1.73
CA ASP A 41 -18.41 5.60 0.78
C ASP A 41 -17.84 4.20 1.00
N THR A 42 -17.55 3.51 -0.09
CA THR A 42 -16.88 2.20 -0.03
C THR A 42 -15.48 2.36 0.56
N LEU A 43 -15.03 1.40 1.36
CA LEU A 43 -13.66 1.39 1.89
C LEU A 43 -12.63 1.44 0.74
N ILE A 44 -11.79 2.47 0.75
CA ILE A 44 -10.73 2.66 -0.23
C ILE A 44 -9.40 2.23 0.38
N GLN A 45 -8.72 1.25 -0.24
CA GLN A 45 -7.38 0.89 0.17
C GLN A 45 -6.36 1.95 -0.29
N CYS A 46 -5.70 2.56 0.68
CA CYS A 46 -4.69 3.59 0.46
C CYS A 46 -3.40 3.22 1.19
N ASP A 47 -2.30 3.01 0.45
CA ASP A 47 -0.99 2.64 1.02
C ASP A 47 -0.49 3.69 2.03
N LEU A 48 -0.88 4.94 1.84
CA LEU A 48 -0.60 6.05 2.77
C LEU A 48 -1.26 5.84 4.14
N MET A 49 -2.44 5.24 4.17
CA MET A 49 -3.26 5.04 5.37
C MET A 49 -3.27 3.59 5.85
N ASP A 50 -2.46 2.72 5.24
CA ASP A 50 -2.43 1.28 5.53
C ASP A 50 -1.83 0.98 6.92
N THR A 51 -0.89 1.80 7.36
CA THR A 51 -0.33 1.71 8.71
C THR A 51 -0.11 3.08 9.32
N ARG A 52 -0.14 3.15 10.65
CA ARG A 52 0.25 4.36 11.39
C ARG A 52 1.62 4.89 10.96
N ASN A 53 2.59 3.99 10.75
CA ASN A 53 3.95 4.37 10.39
C ASN A 53 4.02 4.95 8.97
N ALA A 54 3.26 4.43 8.01
CA ALA A 54 3.19 4.98 6.66
C ALA A 54 2.66 6.43 6.67
N PHE A 55 1.59 6.68 7.42
CA PHE A 55 1.05 8.01 7.60
C PHE A 55 2.04 8.96 8.28
N LEU A 56 2.68 8.53 9.39
CA LEU A 56 3.64 9.35 10.12
C LEU A 56 4.88 9.67 9.28
N TYR A 57 5.38 8.69 8.52
CA TYR A 57 6.50 8.90 7.61
C TYR A 57 6.15 9.95 6.55
N PHE A 58 4.98 9.83 5.91
CA PHE A 58 4.51 10.81 4.93
C PHE A 58 4.34 12.20 5.55
N ALA A 59 3.71 12.29 6.71
CA ALA A 59 3.51 13.56 7.40
C ALA A 59 4.85 14.22 7.77
N HIS A 60 5.82 13.43 8.22
CA HIS A 60 7.17 13.90 8.50
C HIS A 60 7.89 14.37 7.23
N ASP A 61 7.89 13.55 6.17
CA ASP A 61 8.55 13.83 4.89
C ASP A 61 7.98 15.09 4.20
N ARG A 62 6.65 15.30 4.30
CA ARG A 62 5.96 16.48 3.75
C ARG A 62 5.89 17.67 4.70
N HIS A 63 6.54 17.59 5.86
CA HIS A 63 6.52 18.62 6.89
C HIS A 63 5.08 19.06 7.29
N HIS A 64 4.16 18.09 7.37
CA HIS A 64 2.81 18.33 7.84
C HIS A 64 2.80 18.57 9.35
N GLU A 65 2.34 19.75 9.74
CA GLU A 65 2.27 20.17 11.13
C GLU A 65 0.82 20.23 11.62
N PHE A 66 0.64 19.80 12.87
CA PHE A 66 -0.68 19.74 13.52
C PHE A 66 -0.72 20.53 14.84
N LEU A 67 0.33 21.30 15.15
CA LEU A 67 0.48 22.05 16.40
C LEU A 67 -0.44 23.28 16.52
N SER A 68 -0.90 23.82 15.39
CA SER A 68 -1.87 24.93 15.39
C SER A 68 -3.02 24.63 14.45
N LEU A 69 -4.20 25.22 14.72
CA LEU A 69 -5.39 25.02 13.89
C LEU A 69 -5.15 25.38 12.42
N ARG A 70 -4.40 26.46 12.16
CA ARG A 70 -4.07 26.89 10.80
C ARG A 70 -3.23 25.83 10.08
N ARG A 71 -2.19 25.31 10.74
CA ARG A 71 -1.30 24.28 10.18
C ARG A 71 -2.04 22.96 10.00
N ALA A 72 -2.84 22.56 10.99
CA ALA A 72 -3.67 21.36 10.91
C ALA A 72 -4.65 21.41 9.73
N LYS A 73 -5.36 22.53 9.51
CA LYS A 73 -6.25 22.70 8.36
C LYS A 73 -5.53 22.54 7.02
N PHE A 74 -4.35 23.16 6.90
CA PHE A 74 -3.54 23.05 5.69
C PHE A 74 -3.06 21.60 5.46
N SER A 75 -2.46 20.99 6.48
CA SER A 75 -1.98 19.61 6.43
C SER A 75 -3.08 18.61 6.09
N THR A 76 -4.28 18.77 6.66
CA THR A 76 -5.45 17.94 6.33
C THR A 76 -5.92 18.15 4.89
N MET A 77 -5.96 19.39 4.39
CA MET A 77 -6.31 19.65 2.98
C MET A 77 -5.30 19.04 2.00
N ALA A 78 -4.01 19.19 2.28
CA ALA A 78 -2.95 18.60 1.47
C ALA A 78 -3.05 17.06 1.47
N LEU A 79 -3.32 16.46 2.63
CA LEU A 79 -3.56 15.02 2.76
C LEU A 79 -4.75 14.57 1.91
N LEU A 80 -5.88 15.26 1.97
CA LEU A 80 -7.07 14.92 1.16
C LEU A 80 -6.79 14.99 -0.34
N TYR A 81 -6.04 16.00 -0.80
CA TYR A 81 -5.61 16.10 -2.18
C TYR A 81 -4.74 14.91 -2.61
N GLU A 82 -3.77 14.52 -1.79
CA GLU A 82 -2.88 13.39 -2.04
C GLU A 82 -3.64 12.05 -2.05
N LEU A 83 -4.64 11.89 -1.16
CA LEU A 83 -5.54 10.74 -1.18
C LEU A 83 -6.36 10.68 -2.48
N HIS A 84 -6.83 11.82 -2.98
CA HIS A 84 -7.61 11.93 -4.22
C HIS A 84 -6.76 11.69 -5.49
N ILE A 85 -5.50 12.11 -5.48
CA ILE A 85 -4.60 11.88 -6.63
C ILE A 85 -4.02 10.48 -6.62
N SER A 86 -3.58 9.98 -5.46
CA SER A 86 -3.09 8.61 -5.32
C SER A 86 -4.14 7.58 -5.75
N THR A 87 -5.42 7.90 -5.56
CA THR A 87 -6.51 7.08 -6.10
C THR A 87 -6.64 7.27 -7.61
N LYS A 88 -6.66 8.50 -8.14
CA LYS A 88 -6.81 8.78 -9.59
C LYS A 88 -5.66 8.32 -10.51
N ASP A 89 -4.41 8.53 -10.13
CA ASP A 89 -3.26 8.18 -10.99
C ASP A 89 -3.03 6.67 -11.10
N LYS A 90 -3.60 5.87 -10.18
CA LYS A 90 -3.62 4.40 -10.29
C LYS A 90 -4.55 3.87 -11.39
N PHE A 91 -5.35 4.72 -12.06
CA PHE A 91 -6.27 4.33 -13.13
C PHE A 91 -5.77 4.63 -14.55
N LYS A 92 -4.61 5.28 -14.73
CA LYS A 92 -4.05 5.53 -16.07
C LYS A 92 -3.17 4.37 -16.48
N SER A 93 -3.78 3.35 -17.09
CA SER A 93 -3.03 2.30 -17.78
C SER A 93 -2.76 2.73 -19.23
N ASN A 94 -1.62 2.31 -19.78
CA ASN A 94 -1.23 2.68 -21.15
C ASN A 94 -1.77 1.64 -22.13
N CYS A 95 -2.17 2.08 -23.32
CA CYS A 95 -2.47 1.16 -24.41
C CYS A 95 -1.17 0.47 -24.88
N ASN A 96 -1.13 -0.85 -24.92
CA ASN A 96 0.06 -1.61 -25.32
C ASN A 96 0.42 -1.42 -26.80
N THR A 97 -0.53 -0.99 -27.64
CA THR A 97 -0.31 -0.74 -29.07
C THR A 97 0.14 0.70 -29.34
N CYS A 98 -0.69 1.70 -29.00
CA CYS A 98 -0.40 3.10 -29.32
C CYS A 98 0.39 3.85 -28.24
N ARG A 99 0.58 3.23 -27.06
CA ARG A 99 1.25 3.80 -25.87
C ARG A 99 0.61 5.07 -25.30
N GLN A 100 -0.57 5.45 -25.79
CA GLN A 100 -1.32 6.58 -25.27
C GLN A 100 -2.00 6.21 -23.94
N HIS A 101 -2.14 7.21 -23.08
CA HIS A 101 -2.94 7.10 -21.86
C HIS A 101 -4.42 7.11 -22.21
N CYS A 102 -5.19 6.20 -21.62
CA CYS A 102 -6.63 6.12 -21.82
C CYS A 102 -7.33 5.76 -20.51
N ASP A 103 -8.47 6.40 -20.25
CA ASP A 103 -9.27 6.17 -19.04
C ASP A 103 -10.08 4.86 -19.11
N ILE A 104 -10.37 4.39 -20.34
CA ILE A 104 -11.12 3.17 -20.61
C ILE A 104 -10.24 2.26 -21.47
N LEU A 105 -9.96 1.07 -20.97
CA LEU A 105 -9.17 0.07 -21.67
C LEU A 105 -9.96 -1.23 -21.80
N ASN A 106 -9.76 -1.91 -22.91
CA ASN A 106 -10.07 -3.32 -23.03
C ASN A 106 -8.88 -4.07 -22.45
N HIS A 107 -9.10 -4.78 -21.35
CA HIS A 107 -8.10 -5.59 -20.66
C HIS A 107 -8.21 -7.04 -21.12
N CYS A 108 -7.08 -7.64 -21.51
CA CYS A 108 -7.05 -9.06 -21.82
C CYS A 108 -7.14 -9.89 -20.55
N THR A 109 -8.08 -10.84 -20.49
CA THR A 109 -8.23 -11.71 -19.31
C THR A 109 -7.20 -12.84 -19.23
N VAL A 110 -6.38 -13.01 -20.27
CA VAL A 110 -5.38 -14.07 -20.41
C VAL A 110 -3.95 -13.50 -20.40
N CYS A 111 -3.73 -12.39 -21.10
CA CYS A 111 -2.43 -11.71 -21.15
C CYS A 111 -2.30 -10.70 -20.00
N GLU A 112 -1.25 -10.86 -19.20
CA GLU A 112 -0.94 -9.98 -18.07
C GLU A 112 -0.52 -8.58 -18.56
N ASP A 113 -1.04 -7.53 -17.93
CA ASP A 113 -0.81 -6.12 -18.28
C ASP A 113 -1.08 -5.74 -19.75
N PHE A 114 -1.88 -6.54 -20.49
CA PHE A 114 -2.21 -6.22 -21.88
C PHE A 114 -3.54 -5.48 -21.97
N ASN A 115 -3.44 -4.18 -22.26
CA ASN A 115 -4.57 -3.28 -22.34
C ASN A 115 -4.58 -2.57 -23.69
N LEU A 116 -5.73 -2.54 -24.35
CA LEU A 116 -5.93 -1.79 -25.59
C LEU A 116 -6.93 -0.67 -25.36
N CYS A 117 -6.63 0.53 -25.85
CA CYS A 117 -7.65 1.56 -25.96
C CYS A 117 -8.74 1.12 -26.95
N GLU A 118 -9.90 1.76 -26.88
CA GLU A 118 -11.04 1.43 -27.74
C GLU A 118 -10.70 1.51 -29.24
N THR A 119 -9.87 2.47 -29.63
CA THR A 119 -9.38 2.59 -31.01
C THR A 119 -8.50 1.42 -31.41
N CYS A 120 -7.50 1.05 -30.60
CA CYS A 120 -6.62 -0.08 -30.90
C CYS A 120 -7.30 -1.45 -30.78
N TYR A 121 -8.35 -1.56 -29.98
CA TYR A 121 -9.15 -2.78 -29.89
C TYR A 121 -9.93 -3.07 -31.18
N ASN A 122 -10.40 -2.02 -31.86
CA ASN A 122 -11.21 -2.13 -33.08
C ASN A 122 -10.37 -2.14 -34.37
N ILE A 123 -9.03 -2.11 -34.28
CA ILE A 123 -8.13 -2.18 -35.43
C ILE A 123 -7.67 -3.63 -35.63
N GLU A 124 -7.75 -4.12 -36.86
CA GLU A 124 -7.17 -5.42 -37.22
C GLU A 124 -5.65 -5.31 -37.44
N PRO A 125 -4.85 -6.32 -37.02
CA PRO A 125 -5.28 -7.57 -36.40
C PRO A 125 -5.68 -7.39 -34.93
N THR A 126 -6.81 -7.99 -34.57
CA THR A 126 -7.32 -7.96 -33.19
C THR A 126 -6.47 -8.87 -32.31
N HIS A 127 -6.34 -8.50 -31.03
CA HIS A 127 -5.66 -9.34 -30.06
C HIS A 127 -6.40 -10.69 -29.93
N GLU A 128 -5.66 -11.80 -30.01
CA GLU A 128 -6.21 -13.16 -30.14
C GLU A 128 -7.08 -13.61 -28.94
N HIS A 129 -6.97 -12.94 -27.80
CA HIS A 129 -7.70 -13.28 -26.59
C HIS A 129 -8.90 -12.35 -26.33
N ARG A 130 -9.96 -12.92 -25.76
CA ARG A 130 -11.16 -12.17 -25.34
C ARG A 130 -10.81 -11.12 -24.29
N MET A 131 -11.06 -9.86 -24.64
CA MET A 131 -10.83 -8.72 -23.76
C MET A 131 -12.12 -8.29 -23.06
N LYS A 132 -12.01 -7.78 -21.83
CA LYS A 132 -13.10 -7.17 -21.07
C LYS A 132 -12.85 -5.67 -20.95
N ARG A 133 -13.88 -4.87 -21.21
CA ARG A 133 -13.82 -3.42 -21.00
C ARG A 133 -13.68 -3.13 -19.51
N SER A 134 -12.55 -2.54 -19.10
CA SER A 134 -12.40 -1.95 -17.79
C SER A 134 -13.21 -0.66 -17.79
N VAL A 135 -14.41 -0.70 -17.22
CA VAL A 135 -15.08 0.52 -16.78
C VAL A 135 -14.17 1.16 -15.73
N PRO A 136 -14.10 2.51 -15.59
CA PRO A 136 -13.51 3.16 -14.42
C PRO A 136 -14.39 2.89 -13.20
N SER A 137 -14.51 1.63 -12.84
CA SER A 137 -14.99 1.19 -11.56
C SER A 137 -13.77 1.20 -10.66
N ILE A 138 -13.93 1.84 -9.51
CA ILE A 138 -13.08 1.65 -8.33
C ILE A 138 -12.64 0.19 -8.34
N VAL A 139 -11.34 -0.07 -8.62
CA VAL A 139 -10.85 -1.44 -8.74
C VAL A 139 -11.28 -2.16 -7.47
N SER A 140 -12.19 -3.13 -7.61
CA SER A 140 -12.70 -3.86 -6.46
C SER A 140 -11.51 -4.42 -5.69
N GLN A 141 -11.58 -4.33 -4.35
CA GLN A 141 -10.53 -4.83 -3.45
C GLN A 141 -10.07 -6.25 -3.84
N SER A 142 -11.00 -7.09 -4.31
CA SER A 142 -10.74 -8.44 -4.82
C SER A 142 -9.85 -8.48 -6.07
N GLN A 143 -9.99 -7.54 -7.00
CA GLN A 143 -9.23 -7.53 -8.24
C GLN A 143 -7.80 -7.03 -8.02
N ARG A 144 -7.59 -6.10 -7.08
CA ARG A 144 -6.25 -5.64 -6.65
C ARG A 144 -5.50 -6.68 -5.83
N GLN A 145 -6.19 -7.41 -4.96
CA GLN A 145 -5.59 -8.54 -4.23
C GLN A 145 -5.12 -9.64 -5.20
N ARG A 146 -5.93 -9.95 -6.23
CA ARG A 146 -5.55 -10.91 -7.26
C ARG A 146 -4.33 -10.45 -8.08
N SER A 147 -4.28 -9.20 -8.51
CA SER A 147 -3.12 -8.71 -9.26
C SER A 147 -1.84 -8.70 -8.43
N MET A 148 -1.92 -8.32 -7.15
CA MET A 148 -0.77 -8.40 -6.24
C MET A 148 -0.33 -9.87 -6.00
N GLN A 149 -1.28 -10.80 -5.85
CA GLN A 149 -0.97 -12.22 -5.75
C GLN A 149 -0.23 -12.74 -6.99
N HIS A 150 -0.68 -12.38 -8.19
CA HIS A 150 0.01 -12.76 -9.43
C HIS A 150 1.42 -12.19 -9.51
N CYS A 151 1.64 -10.93 -9.08
CA CYS A 151 2.98 -10.36 -8.98
C CYS A 151 3.89 -11.15 -8.02
N ILE A 152 3.37 -11.58 -6.87
CA ILE A 152 4.13 -12.36 -5.88
C ILE A 152 4.46 -13.77 -6.41
N GLU A 153 3.51 -14.41 -7.10
CA GLU A 153 3.71 -15.72 -7.74
C GLU A 153 4.76 -15.65 -8.84
N ALA A 154 4.66 -14.64 -9.71
CA ALA A 154 5.63 -14.40 -10.77
C ALA A 154 7.03 -14.11 -10.20
N LEU A 155 7.12 -13.33 -9.12
CA LEU A 155 8.37 -13.04 -8.42
C LEU A 155 8.99 -14.30 -7.81
N SER A 156 8.20 -15.09 -7.07
CA SER A 156 8.63 -16.34 -6.45
C SER A 156 9.14 -17.35 -7.49
N HIS A 157 8.41 -17.48 -8.60
CA HIS A 157 8.84 -18.31 -9.72
C HIS A 157 10.16 -17.80 -10.29
N SER A 158 10.27 -16.50 -10.59
CA SER A 158 11.43 -15.91 -11.25
C SER A 158 12.70 -16.00 -10.42
N GLY A 159 12.59 -15.87 -9.09
CA GLY A 159 13.71 -16.03 -8.17
C GLY A 159 14.32 -17.45 -8.19
N ASN A 160 13.47 -18.47 -8.40
CA ASN A 160 13.88 -19.88 -8.39
C ASN A 160 14.09 -20.47 -9.79
N CYS A 161 13.64 -19.78 -10.84
CA CYS A 161 13.64 -20.30 -12.20
C CYS A 161 15.04 -20.24 -12.83
N ARG A 162 15.65 -21.40 -13.08
CA ARG A 162 16.95 -21.50 -13.80
C ARG A 162 16.81 -21.65 -15.31
N ASN A 163 15.60 -21.91 -15.82
CA ASN A 163 15.36 -22.08 -17.25
C ASN A 163 15.48 -20.73 -17.98
N SER A 164 16.38 -20.66 -18.96
CA SER A 164 16.61 -19.48 -19.81
C SER A 164 15.55 -19.30 -20.88
N THR A 165 14.76 -20.34 -21.21
CA THR A 165 13.66 -20.31 -22.17
C THR A 165 12.34 -20.60 -21.46
N CYS A 166 12.12 -19.96 -20.30
CA CYS A 166 10.91 -20.20 -19.52
C CYS A 166 9.71 -19.46 -20.11
N ASP A 167 8.68 -20.22 -20.50
CA ASP A 167 7.47 -19.66 -21.12
C ASP A 167 6.45 -19.12 -20.10
N LYS A 168 6.75 -19.18 -18.79
CA LYS A 168 5.88 -18.59 -17.77
C LYS A 168 5.85 -17.07 -17.91
N CYS A 169 4.64 -16.52 -17.89
CA CYS A 169 4.42 -15.08 -18.02
C CYS A 169 5.26 -14.28 -17.00
N ASN A 170 5.82 -13.16 -17.45
CA ASN A 170 6.63 -12.24 -16.66
C ASN A 170 7.91 -12.80 -16.01
N CYS A 171 8.26 -14.08 -16.23
CA CYS A 171 9.49 -14.69 -15.69
C CYS A 171 10.74 -13.89 -16.10
N PHE A 172 10.87 -13.59 -17.40
CA PHE A 172 11.98 -12.78 -17.92
C PHE A 172 12.02 -11.36 -17.36
N ARG A 173 10.85 -10.72 -17.23
CA ARG A 173 10.73 -9.35 -16.72
C ARG A 173 11.21 -9.29 -15.26
N TYR A 174 10.71 -10.18 -14.41
CA TYR A 174 11.12 -10.23 -13.01
C TYR A 174 12.58 -10.67 -12.85
N LYS A 175 13.10 -11.58 -13.67
CA LYS A 175 14.55 -11.90 -13.70
C LYS A 175 15.40 -10.66 -13.99
N ARG A 176 14.99 -9.81 -14.94
CA ARG A 176 15.69 -8.55 -15.22
C ARG A 176 15.63 -7.57 -14.05
N ILE A 177 14.49 -7.46 -13.37
CA ILE A 177 14.36 -6.60 -12.18
C ILE A 177 15.22 -7.13 -11.02
N ILE A 178 15.24 -8.45 -10.82
CA ILE A 178 16.12 -9.12 -9.85
C ILE A 178 17.59 -8.85 -10.17
N GLN A 179 17.98 -8.92 -11.44
CA GLN A 179 19.36 -8.62 -11.84
C GLN A 179 19.70 -7.13 -11.61
N HIS A 180 18.82 -6.23 -12.05
CA HIS A 180 18.97 -4.79 -11.82
C HIS A 180 19.17 -4.46 -10.35
N THR A 181 18.36 -5.05 -9.46
CA THR A 181 18.45 -4.76 -8.02
C THR A 181 19.73 -5.27 -7.37
N LYS A 182 20.38 -6.29 -7.92
CA LYS A 182 21.70 -6.76 -7.49
C LYS A 182 22.84 -5.86 -7.97
N GLU A 183 22.68 -5.23 -9.12
CA GLU A 183 23.71 -4.42 -9.79
C GLU A 183 23.51 -2.90 -9.60
N CYS A 184 22.39 -2.47 -9.01
CA CYS A 184 22.06 -1.06 -8.85
C CYS A 184 23.02 -0.40 -7.84
N ILE A 185 23.80 0.59 -8.32
CA ILE A 185 24.82 1.30 -7.54
C ILE A 185 24.20 2.42 -6.67
N GLY A 186 23.00 2.90 -7.04
CA GLY A 186 22.32 3.99 -6.33
C GLY A 186 21.57 3.51 -5.08
N PRO A 187 21.27 4.42 -4.13
CA PRO A 187 20.45 4.07 -2.97
C PRO A 187 19.06 3.61 -3.45
N ASN A 188 18.60 2.46 -2.94
CA ASN A 188 17.37 1.80 -3.38
C ASN A 188 16.12 2.70 -3.34
N ASN A 189 16.11 3.73 -2.48
CA ASN A 189 15.01 4.66 -2.32
C ASN A 189 14.94 5.74 -3.42
N GLN A 190 16.03 5.92 -4.18
CA GLN A 190 16.12 6.89 -5.29
C GLN A 190 15.96 6.23 -6.67
N CYS A 191 16.14 4.91 -6.77
CA CYS A 191 15.83 4.17 -7.99
C CYS A 191 14.34 3.75 -8.01
N ASN A 192 13.57 4.24 -8.99
CA ASN A 192 12.14 3.92 -9.11
C ASN A 192 11.87 2.42 -9.28
N VAL A 193 12.75 1.69 -9.99
CA VAL A 193 12.63 0.24 -10.17
C VAL A 193 12.88 -0.48 -8.84
N CYS A 194 13.96 -0.14 -8.13
CA CYS A 194 14.25 -0.72 -6.82
C CYS A 194 13.17 -0.41 -5.78
N LYS A 195 12.66 0.83 -5.77
CA LYS A 195 11.58 1.26 -4.88
C LYS A 195 10.30 0.44 -5.07
N GLN A 196 9.86 0.25 -6.32
CA GLN A 196 8.69 -0.59 -6.63
C GLN A 196 8.96 -2.06 -6.30
N PHE A 197 10.16 -2.56 -6.59
CA PHE A 197 10.51 -3.95 -6.32
C PHE A 197 10.53 -4.27 -4.83
N ILE A 198 11.05 -3.37 -3.98
CA ILE A 198 11.05 -3.53 -2.52
C ILE A 198 9.62 -3.65 -1.98
N PHE A 199 8.67 -2.89 -2.54
CA PHE A 199 7.27 -2.97 -2.14
C PHE A 199 6.68 -4.36 -2.43
N VAL A 200 6.94 -4.94 -3.61
CA VAL A 200 6.50 -6.31 -3.92
C VAL A 200 7.19 -7.34 -3.01
N CYS A 201 8.49 -7.17 -2.73
CA CYS A 201 9.23 -8.03 -1.81
C CYS A 201 8.67 -7.97 -0.37
N TRP A 202 8.15 -6.83 0.06
CA TRP A 202 7.52 -6.69 1.38
C TRP A 202 6.24 -7.53 1.51
N TYR A 203 5.39 -7.55 0.48
CA TYR A 203 4.21 -8.44 0.48
C TYR A 203 4.60 -9.91 0.39
N HIS A 204 5.62 -10.23 -0.42
CA HIS A 204 6.14 -11.59 -0.54
C HIS A 204 6.65 -12.12 0.81
N ASP A 205 7.42 -11.31 1.57
CA ASP A 205 8.00 -11.72 2.85
C ASP A 205 6.94 -12.17 3.87
N LYS A 206 5.78 -11.50 3.92
CA LYS A 206 4.67 -11.86 4.82
C LYS A 206 4.08 -13.25 4.58
N ILE A 207 4.22 -13.79 3.37
CA ILE A 207 3.63 -15.06 2.94
C ILE A 207 4.71 -16.13 2.73
N CYS A 208 5.96 -15.71 2.58
CA CYS A 208 7.07 -16.58 2.25
C CYS A 208 7.57 -17.36 3.48
N MET A 209 7.32 -18.66 3.49
CA MET A 209 7.80 -19.59 4.51
C MET A 209 9.17 -20.20 4.19
N ASP A 210 9.71 -19.96 2.99
CA ASP A 210 11.00 -20.50 2.57
C ASP A 210 12.16 -19.82 3.33
N GLN A 211 13.02 -20.63 3.94
CA GLN A 211 14.20 -20.18 4.67
C GLN A 211 15.39 -19.89 3.74
N HIS A 212 15.37 -20.43 2.52
CA HIS A 212 16.43 -20.29 1.51
C HIS A 212 15.92 -19.55 0.27
N CYS A 213 14.95 -18.64 0.47
CA CYS A 213 14.31 -17.90 -0.60
C CYS A 213 15.34 -17.14 -1.46
N GLN A 214 15.28 -17.35 -2.78
CA GLN A 214 16.20 -16.72 -3.76
C GLN A 214 15.79 -15.31 -4.17
N VAL A 215 14.62 -14.83 -3.71
CA VAL A 215 14.14 -13.46 -3.98
C VAL A 215 14.99 -12.47 -3.17
N PRO A 216 15.65 -11.49 -3.84
CA PRO A 216 16.41 -10.46 -3.14
C PRO A 216 15.54 -9.71 -2.12
N PHE A 217 16.14 -9.20 -1.05
CA PHE A 217 15.48 -8.52 0.06
C PHE A 217 14.53 -9.37 0.93
N CYS A 218 13.98 -10.51 0.47
CA CYS A 218 13.10 -11.35 1.30
C CYS A 218 13.76 -11.76 2.63
N ILE A 219 14.97 -12.35 2.59
CA ILE A 219 15.70 -12.77 3.81
C ILE A 219 16.06 -11.57 4.70
N ASN A 220 16.46 -10.45 4.09
CA ASN A 220 16.88 -9.25 4.81
C ASN A 220 15.70 -8.48 5.45
N LEU A 221 14.52 -8.57 4.86
CA LEU A 221 13.29 -8.02 5.44
C LEU A 221 12.86 -8.88 6.63
N LYS A 222 12.89 -10.21 6.48
CA LYS A 222 12.58 -11.20 7.53
C LYS A 222 13.47 -11.03 8.78
N SER A 223 14.75 -10.75 8.60
CA SER A 223 15.70 -10.54 9.70
C SER A 223 15.51 -9.19 10.42
N LYS A 224 15.12 -8.12 9.70
CA LYS A 224 14.78 -6.83 10.31
C LYS A 224 13.52 -6.89 11.18
N TYR A 225 12.53 -7.71 10.83
CA TYR A 225 11.35 -7.94 11.67
C TYR A 225 11.70 -8.69 12.97
N LYS A 226 12.47 -9.78 12.88
CA LYS A 226 12.92 -10.54 14.06
C LYS A 226 13.73 -9.69 15.05
N ASN A 227 14.58 -8.78 14.55
CA ASN A 227 15.35 -7.89 15.42
C ASN A 227 14.52 -6.73 16.00
N ASN A 228 13.49 -6.24 15.28
CA ASN A 228 12.61 -5.19 15.81
C ASN A 228 11.60 -5.71 16.84
N GLU A 229 11.20 -6.99 16.80
CA GLU A 229 10.39 -7.60 17.89
C GLU A 229 11.19 -7.81 19.18
N GLN A 230 12.51 -8.02 19.11
CA GLN A 230 13.36 -8.15 20.30
C GLN A 230 13.69 -6.82 21.00
N LEU A 231 13.50 -5.68 20.33
CA LEU A 231 13.69 -4.35 20.91
C LEU A 231 12.43 -3.76 21.56
N VAL A 232 11.28 -4.46 21.46
CA VAL A 232 10.03 -4.08 22.15
C VAL A 232 9.90 -4.80 23.51
N TYR A 233 10.76 -5.78 23.79
CA TYR A 233 10.82 -6.51 25.06
C TYR A 233 12.19 -6.41 25.78
N LYS A 234 12.84 -5.24 25.70
CA LYS A 234 13.91 -4.85 26.62
C LYS A 234 13.73 -3.42 27.09
#